data_AF-A0A1G0YZ24-F1
#
_entry.id   AF-A0A1G0YZ24-F1
#
_cell.length_a   1.000
_cell.length_b   1.000
_cell.length_c   1.000
_cell.angle_alpha   90.00
_cell.angle_beta   90.00
_cell.angle_gamma   90.00
#
_symmetry.space_group_name_H-M   'P 1'
#
loop_
_entity.id
_entity.type
_entity.pdbx_description
1 polymer ?
#
loop_
_entity_poly.entity_id
_entity_poly.type
_entity_poly.pdbx_seq_one_letter_code
_entity_poly.pdbx_strand_id
1 'polypeptide(L)'
;MTPKLFFTLFVLLCSIICQAEELPGRETLPSVLIKDMPHVFQKPDFCGEACVEMYLKRLGYDISQDEVFNVSGLDPALGRGCYTKELLQALDTLGFKLEDSERICNRIKPEKANSGLDECFKRLHSALLKGFPSIVCMHYNDKPNTTEHFRLIVGYDANADELIYMEPAEKNSTPRRMSRSLFFNLWPLKYSKDEWIAVMIRLEPDKIRLPERPVPRSIIQGTGINKPADCNASVYTNADYAQRVRIIRERFSKDKLNYCIEKPFVVVGDLEAGVLKKYAETSIRWAVSKLKESYFEHDPSRILCIWLLSNAKTYEYYSEQLTRSRPDTPYGYFSSANDALVMNIATGGGTLIHEIVHPFMEMNFPDCPPWLNEGMGSLYEQCAERNGKIIGLTNWRLAGLKQAIRAKDLPDFKTLTGYSRDAFYNGSKGNNYAQARYLCYYLQEKGLLEKYYKAFRAKCSEDPSGYATLLCVLGVKDMKKFQQEWENYVMKLSFP
;
A
#
# COMPACT_ATOMS: atom_id res chain seq x y z
N MET A 1 -110.18 -20.94 -18.54
CA MET A 1 -110.32 -19.48 -18.41
C MET A 1 -108.93 -18.87 -18.34
N THR A 2 -108.51 -18.16 -19.38
CA THR A 2 -107.40 -17.18 -19.39
C THR A 2 -107.92 -15.81 -18.86
N PRO A 3 -107.11 -14.74 -18.62
CA PRO A 3 -105.63 -14.57 -18.70
C PRO A 3 -104.94 -13.66 -17.61
N LYS A 4 -103.58 -13.55 -17.71
CA LYS A 4 -102.68 -12.39 -17.37
C LYS A 4 -102.45 -12.10 -15.85
N LEU A 5 -101.28 -11.66 -15.34
CA LEU A 5 -100.17 -10.82 -15.85
C LEU A 5 -98.95 -10.88 -14.87
N PHE A 6 -97.73 -10.97 -15.43
CA PHE A 6 -96.43 -10.34 -15.07
C PHE A 6 -95.76 -10.41 -13.65
N PHE A 7 -94.54 -10.97 -13.68
CA PHE A 7 -93.26 -10.51 -13.08
C PHE A 7 -93.27 -9.50 -11.92
N THR A 8 -92.64 -9.86 -10.78
CA THR A 8 -91.45 -9.22 -10.17
C THR A 8 -91.04 -10.03 -8.92
N LEU A 9 -89.88 -10.69 -8.95
CA LEU A 9 -89.31 -11.38 -7.79
C LEU A 9 -88.40 -10.40 -7.04
N PHE A 10 -88.84 -9.95 -5.88
CA PHE A 10 -88.07 -9.17 -4.90
C PHE A 10 -87.26 -10.16 -4.06
N VAL A 11 -85.92 -10.19 -4.22
CA VAL A 11 -85.02 -10.84 -3.25
C VAL A 11 -84.17 -9.75 -2.63
N LEU A 12 -84.40 -9.54 -1.34
CA LEU A 12 -83.61 -8.69 -0.45
C LEU A 12 -82.16 -9.23 -0.41
N LEU A 13 -81.19 -8.50 -0.94
CA LEU A 13 -79.77 -8.72 -0.66
C LEU A 13 -79.37 -7.75 0.46
N CYS A 14 -79.11 -8.28 1.65
CA CYS A 14 -78.44 -7.56 2.73
C CYS A 14 -76.99 -7.31 2.32
N SER A 15 -76.69 -6.10 1.85
CA SER A 15 -75.33 -5.61 1.69
C SER A 15 -74.74 -5.30 3.07
N ILE A 16 -73.93 -6.22 3.60
CA ILE A 16 -72.99 -5.90 4.68
C ILE A 16 -71.90 -5.02 4.04
N ILE A 17 -72.05 -3.71 4.22
CA ILE A 17 -70.99 -2.73 3.93
C ILE A 17 -69.93 -2.93 5.02
N CYS A 18 -68.88 -3.69 4.70
CA CYS A 18 -67.64 -3.63 5.45
C CYS A 18 -66.99 -2.27 5.11
N GLN A 19 -67.28 -1.24 5.90
CA GLN A 19 -66.40 -0.07 5.94
C GLN A 19 -65.09 -0.55 6.54
N ALA A 20 -64.08 -0.75 5.67
CA ALA A 20 -62.71 -0.77 6.12
C ALA A 20 -62.43 0.63 6.68
N GLU A 21 -62.21 0.72 7.99
CA GLU A 21 -61.62 1.91 8.59
C GLU A 21 -60.24 2.10 7.93
N GLU A 22 -60.13 3.10 7.06
CA GLU A 22 -58.84 3.59 6.59
C GLU A 22 -58.06 4.08 7.81
N LEU A 23 -57.02 3.33 8.17
CA LEU A 23 -56.00 3.79 9.09
C LEU A 23 -55.42 5.12 8.55
N PRO A 24 -55.33 6.17 9.37
CA PRO A 24 -54.88 7.47 8.89
C PRO A 24 -53.42 7.41 8.39
N GLY A 25 -53.25 7.66 7.09
CA GLY A 25 -52.13 8.38 6.49
C GLY A 25 -50.72 7.82 6.70
N ARG A 26 -50.43 6.60 6.24
CA ARG A 26 -49.04 6.23 5.89
C ARG A 26 -48.74 6.86 4.53
N GLU A 27 -48.01 7.98 4.52
CA GLU A 27 -47.55 8.63 3.30
C GLU A 27 -46.82 7.61 2.41
N THR A 28 -47.42 7.23 1.28
CA THR A 28 -46.88 6.21 0.37
C THR A 28 -45.77 6.84 -0.46
N LEU A 29 -44.52 6.50 -0.16
CA LEU A 29 -43.36 6.95 -0.92
C LEU A 29 -43.38 6.32 -2.33
N PRO A 30 -43.24 7.08 -3.43
CA PRO A 30 -43.28 6.53 -4.79
C PRO A 30 -42.03 5.72 -5.16
N SER A 31 -42.14 4.78 -6.10
CA SER A 31 -40.97 4.07 -6.62
C SER A 31 -40.01 5.01 -7.35
N VAL A 32 -38.70 4.82 -7.16
CA VAL A 32 -37.63 5.60 -7.76
C VAL A 32 -36.41 4.72 -8.02
N LEU A 33 -35.74 4.92 -9.15
CA LEU A 33 -34.50 4.22 -9.48
C LEU A 33 -33.57 5.12 -10.28
N ILE A 34 -32.36 5.30 -9.77
CA ILE A 34 -31.24 5.86 -10.51
C ILE A 34 -30.71 4.75 -11.43
N LYS A 35 -31.04 4.84 -12.72
CA LYS A 35 -30.67 3.86 -13.74
C LYS A 35 -29.17 3.88 -14.04
N ASP A 36 -28.67 2.89 -14.78
CA ASP A 36 -27.32 2.81 -15.35
C ASP A 36 -26.18 3.19 -14.37
N MET A 37 -26.26 2.72 -13.13
CA MET A 37 -25.15 2.81 -12.18
C MET A 37 -24.11 1.74 -12.53
N PRO A 38 -22.86 2.12 -12.85
CA PRO A 38 -21.82 1.12 -13.11
C PRO A 38 -21.48 0.38 -11.82
N HIS A 39 -21.15 -0.90 -11.94
CA HIS A 39 -20.62 -1.68 -10.82
C HIS A 39 -19.10 -1.51 -10.72
N VAL A 40 -18.61 -1.40 -9.49
CA VAL A 40 -17.20 -1.41 -9.13
C VAL A 40 -17.02 -2.47 -8.05
N PHE A 41 -16.18 -3.47 -8.32
CA PHE A 41 -15.77 -4.41 -7.30
C PHE A 41 -14.75 -3.74 -6.38
N GLN A 42 -15.00 -3.76 -5.06
CA GLN A 42 -14.09 -3.17 -4.11
C GLN A 42 -12.75 -3.93 -4.08
N LYS A 43 -11.68 -3.17 -3.88
CA LYS A 43 -10.46 -3.70 -3.28
C LYS A 43 -10.77 -4.13 -1.85
N PRO A 44 -10.00 -5.07 -1.29
CA PRO A 44 -10.23 -5.53 0.07
C PRO A 44 -10.33 -4.36 1.05
N ASP A 45 -11.45 -4.31 1.79
CA ASP A 45 -11.83 -3.27 2.76
C ASP A 45 -12.14 -1.85 2.19
N PHE A 46 -12.21 -1.66 0.87
CA PHE A 46 -12.48 -0.36 0.22
C PHE A 46 -13.95 -0.17 -0.19
N CYS A 47 -14.89 -0.59 0.67
CA CYS A 47 -16.32 -0.59 0.32
C CYS A 47 -16.88 0.82 0.10
N GLY A 48 -16.47 1.80 0.91
CA GLY A 48 -16.91 3.19 0.79
C GLY A 48 -16.33 3.86 -0.46
N GLU A 49 -15.04 3.64 -0.71
CA GLU A 49 -14.31 4.16 -1.86
C GLU A 49 -14.89 3.62 -3.18
N ALA A 50 -15.22 2.33 -3.23
CA ALA A 50 -15.89 1.73 -4.39
C ALA A 50 -17.28 2.32 -4.63
N CYS A 51 -18.07 2.61 -3.57
CA CYS A 51 -19.36 3.27 -3.71
C CYS A 51 -19.22 4.67 -4.33
N VAL A 52 -18.19 5.43 -3.94
CA VAL A 52 -17.89 6.75 -4.50
C VAL A 52 -17.45 6.63 -5.97
N GLU A 53 -16.56 5.68 -6.29
CA GLU A 53 -16.12 5.40 -7.66
C GLU A 53 -17.31 5.08 -8.59
N MET A 54 -18.26 4.24 -8.16
CA MET A 54 -19.45 3.91 -8.96
C MET A 54 -20.22 5.17 -9.37
N TYR A 55 -20.46 6.07 -8.42
CA TYR A 55 -21.23 7.28 -8.70
C TYR A 55 -20.44 8.31 -9.53
N LEU A 56 -19.15 8.48 -9.26
CA LEU A 56 -18.28 9.34 -10.06
C LEU A 56 -18.19 8.87 -11.51
N LYS A 57 -18.06 7.56 -11.75
CA LYS A 57 -18.12 6.98 -13.09
C LYS A 57 -19.45 7.23 -13.78
N ARG A 58 -20.57 7.13 -13.06
CA ARG A 58 -21.89 7.48 -13.60
C ARG A 58 -21.98 8.95 -14.01
N LEU A 59 -21.34 9.84 -13.25
CA LEU A 59 -21.24 11.27 -13.57
C LEU A 59 -20.23 11.57 -14.70
N GLY A 60 -19.54 10.56 -15.25
CA GLY A 60 -18.57 10.70 -16.33
C GLY A 60 -17.14 11.01 -15.87
N TYR A 61 -16.85 10.93 -14.57
CA TYR A 61 -15.51 11.11 -14.02
C TYR A 61 -14.78 9.78 -13.88
N ASP A 62 -13.59 9.72 -14.45
CA ASP A 62 -12.65 8.62 -14.22
C ASP A 62 -11.91 8.91 -12.90
N ILE A 63 -12.49 8.54 -11.77
CA ILE A 63 -11.86 8.63 -10.44
C ILE A 63 -12.05 7.29 -9.76
N SER A 64 -10.96 6.56 -9.56
CA SER A 64 -10.91 5.24 -8.95
C SER A 64 -11.02 5.26 -7.43
N GLN A 65 -11.37 4.13 -6.83
CA GLN A 65 -11.35 3.93 -5.38
C GLN A 65 -9.98 4.19 -4.74
N ASP A 66 -8.88 4.00 -5.48
CA ASP A 66 -7.54 4.38 -5.01
C ASP A 66 -7.41 5.90 -4.89
N GLU A 67 -7.88 6.63 -5.90
CA GLU A 67 -7.88 8.09 -5.87
C GLU A 67 -8.78 8.63 -4.75
N VAL A 68 -9.94 8.00 -4.51
CA VAL A 68 -10.80 8.32 -3.35
C VAL A 68 -10.06 8.09 -2.03
N PHE A 69 -9.38 6.95 -1.87
CA PHE A 69 -8.55 6.67 -0.70
C PHE A 69 -7.43 7.71 -0.53
N ASN A 70 -6.73 8.05 -1.61
CA ASN A 70 -5.56 8.92 -1.57
C ASN A 70 -5.90 10.36 -1.12
N VAL A 71 -7.11 10.85 -1.41
CA VAL A 71 -7.59 12.16 -0.95
C VAL A 71 -8.29 12.14 0.40
N SER A 72 -8.50 10.96 1.00
CA SER A 72 -9.16 10.82 2.31
C SER A 72 -8.32 11.31 3.49
N GLY A 73 -7.00 11.39 3.31
CA GLY A 73 -6.05 11.68 4.38
C GLY A 73 -5.80 10.53 5.36
N LEU A 74 -6.37 9.34 5.11
CA LEU A 74 -6.14 8.16 5.94
C LEU A 74 -4.67 7.70 5.85
N ASP A 75 -4.08 7.42 7.01
CA ASP A 75 -2.71 6.88 7.07
C ASP A 75 -2.68 5.44 6.50
N PRO A 76 -1.95 5.19 5.40
CA PRO A 76 -1.83 3.85 4.82
C PRO A 76 -1.22 2.80 5.78
N ALA A 77 -0.48 3.20 6.82
CA ALA A 77 0.05 2.28 7.83
C ALA A 77 -1.04 1.59 8.68
N LEU A 78 -2.27 2.09 8.62
CA LEU A 78 -3.42 1.45 9.26
C LEU A 78 -3.90 0.20 8.52
N GLY A 79 -3.63 0.08 7.21
CA GLY A 79 -3.97 -1.10 6.42
C GLY A 79 -5.45 -1.42 6.36
N ARG A 80 -6.30 -0.40 6.33
CA ARG A 80 -7.77 -0.48 6.23
C ARG A 80 -8.29 0.54 5.21
N GLY A 81 -9.52 0.38 4.76
CA GLY A 81 -10.23 1.41 3.99
C GLY A 81 -10.80 2.53 4.87
N CYS A 82 -11.43 3.50 4.22
CA CYS A 82 -12.05 4.66 4.86
C CYS A 82 -13.24 4.24 5.72
N TYR A 83 -13.29 4.77 6.94
CA TYR A 83 -14.51 4.82 7.72
C TYR A 83 -15.23 6.13 7.42
N THR A 84 -16.41 6.34 8.02
CA THR A 84 -17.26 7.51 7.78
C THR A 84 -16.47 8.82 7.82
N LYS A 85 -15.60 9.01 8.82
CA LYS A 85 -14.79 10.23 8.96
C LYS A 85 -13.91 10.49 7.73
N GLU A 86 -13.11 9.50 7.32
CA GLU A 86 -12.16 9.68 6.20
C GLU A 86 -12.88 9.72 4.85
N LEU A 87 -14.00 9.01 4.72
CA LEU A 87 -14.82 9.06 3.52
C LEU A 87 -15.46 10.45 3.33
N LEU A 88 -15.93 11.09 4.41
CA LEU A 88 -16.43 12.47 4.35
C LEU A 88 -15.33 13.45 3.94
N GLN A 89 -14.11 13.29 4.47
CA GLN A 89 -12.97 14.10 4.05
C GLN A 89 -12.63 13.91 2.57
N ALA A 90 -12.69 12.68 2.06
CA ALA A 90 -12.52 12.40 0.64
C ALA A 90 -13.60 13.08 -0.21
N LEU A 91 -14.87 12.98 0.20
CA LEU A 91 -16.01 13.59 -0.49
C LEU A 91 -15.91 15.12 -0.54
N ASP A 92 -15.55 15.77 0.56
CA ASP A 92 -15.32 17.23 0.60
C ASP A 92 -14.18 17.63 -0.35
N THR A 93 -13.07 16.89 -0.31
CA THR A 93 -11.91 17.13 -1.18
C THR A 93 -12.29 17.00 -2.66
N LEU A 94 -13.11 15.99 -3.00
CA LEU A 94 -13.61 15.73 -4.35
C LEU A 94 -14.73 16.68 -4.78
N GLY A 95 -15.25 17.55 -3.90
CA GLY A 95 -16.25 18.56 -4.25
C GLY A 95 -17.70 18.09 -4.18
N PHE A 96 -18.02 17.16 -3.28
CA PHE A 96 -19.40 16.85 -2.90
C PHE A 96 -19.89 17.79 -1.79
N LYS A 97 -21.21 18.03 -1.75
CA LYS A 97 -21.83 18.76 -0.64
C LYS A 97 -21.98 17.82 0.56
N LEU A 98 -21.44 18.22 1.70
CA LEU A 98 -21.65 17.52 2.95
C LEU A 98 -22.87 18.06 3.69
N GLU A 99 -23.68 17.15 4.23
CA GLU A 99 -24.71 17.51 5.20
C GLU A 99 -24.09 17.70 6.59
N ASP A 100 -24.85 18.29 7.53
CA ASP A 100 -24.44 18.38 8.93
C ASP A 100 -24.19 16.98 9.52
N SER A 101 -23.26 16.89 10.48
CA SER A 101 -22.87 15.62 11.11
C SER A 101 -24.04 14.88 11.77
N GLU A 102 -25.04 15.59 12.30
CA GLU A 102 -26.27 15.02 12.86
C GLU A 102 -27.15 14.35 11.81
N ARG A 103 -27.12 14.84 10.57
CA ARG A 103 -27.83 14.25 9.44
C ARG A 103 -27.06 13.07 8.86
N ILE A 104 -25.73 13.08 8.94
CA ILE A 104 -24.91 11.96 8.47
C ILE A 104 -24.95 10.80 9.47
N CYS A 105 -24.70 11.09 10.75
CA CYS A 105 -24.69 10.13 11.85
C CYS A 105 -25.94 10.34 12.72
N ASN A 106 -27.08 9.87 12.23
CA ASN A 106 -28.37 10.09 12.89
C ASN A 106 -28.44 9.30 14.20
N ARG A 107 -28.46 10.02 15.32
CA ARG A 107 -28.60 9.45 16.67
C ARG A 107 -30.07 9.16 16.94
N ILE A 108 -30.41 7.89 17.09
CA ILE A 108 -31.77 7.40 17.27
C ILE A 108 -31.86 6.74 18.64
N LYS A 109 -32.79 7.20 19.46
CA LYS A 109 -33.11 6.52 20.73
C LYS A 109 -33.84 5.20 20.46
N PRO A 110 -33.50 4.09 21.12
CA PRO A 110 -34.15 2.79 20.92
C PRO A 110 -35.69 2.86 21.03
N GLU A 111 -36.21 3.63 22.00
CA GLU A 111 -37.66 3.80 22.19
C GLU A 111 -38.37 4.45 20.99
N LYS A 112 -37.63 5.20 20.17
CA LYS A 112 -38.11 5.89 18.97
C LYS A 112 -37.54 5.29 17.68
N ALA A 113 -37.03 4.06 17.72
CA ALA A 113 -36.35 3.43 16.60
C ALA A 113 -37.16 3.47 15.30
N ASN A 114 -38.43 3.07 15.34
CA ASN A 114 -39.30 3.02 14.16
C ASN A 114 -39.51 4.40 13.53
N SER A 115 -39.84 5.42 14.34
CA SER A 115 -40.07 6.78 13.85
C SER A 115 -38.78 7.45 13.37
N GLY A 116 -37.66 7.24 14.08
CA GLY A 116 -36.37 7.82 13.71
C GLY A 116 -35.80 7.23 12.41
N LEU A 117 -35.89 5.91 12.24
CA LEU A 117 -35.48 5.26 11.00
C LEU A 117 -36.40 5.63 9.83
N ASP A 118 -37.70 5.78 10.05
CA ASP A 118 -38.64 6.27 9.03
C ASP A 118 -38.30 7.68 8.55
N GLU A 119 -37.95 8.60 9.46
CA GLU A 119 -37.52 9.96 9.11
C GLU A 119 -36.21 9.95 8.29
N CYS A 120 -35.24 9.15 8.71
CA CYS A 120 -33.98 8.99 7.97
C CYS A 120 -34.25 8.38 6.57
N PHE A 121 -35.15 7.40 6.48
CA PHE A 121 -35.53 6.78 5.21
C PHE A 121 -36.26 7.73 4.27
N LYS A 122 -37.17 8.58 4.78
CA LYS A 122 -37.84 9.63 4.00
C LYS A 122 -36.83 10.62 3.39
N ARG A 123 -35.79 10.98 4.14
CA ARG A 123 -34.70 11.82 3.62
C ARG A 123 -33.87 11.12 2.55
N LEU A 124 -33.53 9.85 2.77
CA LEU A 124 -32.87 9.02 1.76
C LEU A 124 -33.70 8.98 0.46
N HIS A 125 -34.99 8.70 0.58
CA HIS A 125 -35.92 8.64 -0.53
C HIS A 125 -36.04 9.98 -1.28
N SER A 126 -36.12 11.09 -0.53
CA SER A 126 -36.12 12.44 -1.11
C SER A 126 -34.84 12.75 -1.90
N ALA A 127 -33.68 12.24 -1.47
CA ALA A 127 -32.44 12.36 -2.23
C ALA A 127 -32.48 11.54 -3.53
N LEU A 128 -33.00 10.31 -3.49
CA LEU A 128 -33.18 9.47 -4.67
C LEU A 128 -34.09 10.12 -5.71
N LEU A 129 -35.18 10.77 -5.29
CA LEU A 129 -36.07 11.53 -6.19
C LEU A 129 -35.36 12.70 -6.89
N LYS A 130 -34.32 13.26 -6.27
CA LYS A 130 -33.45 14.28 -6.88
C LYS A 130 -32.32 13.70 -7.72
N GLY A 131 -32.25 12.36 -7.85
CA GLY A 131 -31.21 11.66 -8.60
C GLY A 131 -29.90 11.46 -7.84
N PHE A 132 -29.87 11.71 -6.53
CA PHE A 132 -28.68 11.56 -5.69
C PHE A 132 -28.74 10.23 -4.93
N PRO A 133 -27.80 9.29 -5.15
CA PRO A 133 -27.72 8.09 -4.34
C PRO A 133 -27.15 8.40 -2.95
N SER A 134 -27.30 7.45 -2.03
CA SER A 134 -26.77 7.56 -0.68
C SER A 134 -25.91 6.36 -0.32
N ILE A 135 -24.75 6.61 0.28
CA ILE A 135 -23.95 5.56 0.94
C ILE A 135 -24.52 5.35 2.33
N VAL A 136 -24.77 4.09 2.71
CA VAL A 136 -25.21 3.71 4.06
C VAL A 136 -24.19 2.78 4.69
N CYS A 137 -23.86 2.99 5.97
CA CYS A 137 -23.09 2.02 6.75
C CYS A 137 -24.05 1.10 7.50
N MET A 138 -23.90 -0.21 7.37
CA MET A 138 -24.78 -1.18 8.01
C MET A 138 -24.06 -2.49 8.30
N HIS A 139 -24.68 -3.36 9.09
CA HIS A 139 -24.24 -4.74 9.23
C HIS A 139 -24.31 -5.48 7.89
N TYR A 140 -23.27 -6.25 7.55
CA TYR A 140 -23.20 -6.95 6.26
C TYR A 140 -24.38 -7.92 6.05
N ASN A 141 -24.77 -8.65 7.11
CA ASN A 141 -25.98 -9.47 7.17
C ASN A 141 -26.50 -9.59 8.62
N ASP A 142 -27.58 -10.35 8.81
CA ASP A 142 -28.32 -10.51 10.06
C ASP A 142 -27.72 -11.53 11.03
N LYS A 143 -26.60 -12.16 10.68
CA LYS A 143 -25.89 -13.08 11.58
C LYS A 143 -25.21 -12.31 12.72
N PRO A 144 -25.03 -12.94 13.90
CA PRO A 144 -24.25 -12.34 14.97
C PRO A 144 -22.80 -12.03 14.53
N ASN A 145 -22.24 -10.93 15.03
CA ASN A 145 -20.84 -10.51 14.83
C ASN A 145 -20.44 -10.24 13.36
N THR A 146 -21.37 -9.79 12.53
CA THR A 146 -21.04 -9.37 11.16
C THR A 146 -20.30 -8.05 11.16
N THR A 147 -19.38 -7.90 10.20
CA THR A 147 -18.67 -6.64 10.00
C THR A 147 -19.61 -5.58 9.45
N GLU A 148 -19.29 -4.33 9.73
CA GLU A 148 -19.91 -3.19 9.08
C GLU A 148 -19.46 -3.11 7.63
N HIS A 149 -20.34 -2.56 6.79
CA HIS A 149 -20.14 -2.50 5.36
C HIS A 149 -20.90 -1.33 4.74
N PHE A 150 -20.25 -0.62 3.82
CA PHE A 150 -20.88 0.45 3.04
C PHE A 150 -21.57 -0.11 1.80
N ARG A 151 -22.82 0.30 1.59
CA ARG A 151 -23.60 0.01 0.36
C ARG A 151 -24.11 1.30 -0.26
N LEU A 152 -24.20 1.33 -1.59
CA LEU A 152 -24.74 2.47 -2.34
C LEU A 152 -26.22 2.22 -2.65
N ILE A 153 -27.12 2.95 -2.01
CA ILE A 153 -28.55 2.90 -2.29
C ILE A 153 -28.85 3.74 -3.53
N VAL A 154 -29.50 3.13 -4.52
CA VAL A 154 -29.77 3.72 -5.84
C VAL A 154 -31.27 3.75 -6.19
N GLY A 155 -32.13 3.13 -5.39
CA GLY A 155 -33.56 3.15 -5.63
C GLY A 155 -34.40 2.60 -4.49
N TYR A 156 -35.71 2.75 -4.65
CA TYR A 156 -36.75 2.17 -3.82
C TYR A 156 -37.93 1.74 -4.70
N ASP A 157 -38.46 0.54 -4.48
CA ASP A 157 -39.66 0.04 -5.13
C ASP A 157 -40.81 0.01 -4.12
N ALA A 158 -41.75 0.93 -4.26
CA ALA A 158 -42.90 1.08 -3.39
C ALA A 158 -43.88 -0.10 -3.47
N ASN A 159 -43.95 -0.80 -4.61
CA ASN A 159 -44.87 -1.92 -4.80
C ASN A 159 -44.42 -3.15 -4.00
N ALA A 160 -43.11 -3.37 -3.93
CA ALA A 160 -42.51 -4.48 -3.21
C ALA A 160 -42.05 -4.12 -1.79
N ASP A 161 -42.03 -2.82 -1.46
CA ASP A 161 -41.40 -2.26 -0.25
C ASP A 161 -39.91 -2.67 -0.11
N GLU A 162 -39.15 -2.52 -1.21
CA GLU A 162 -37.75 -2.94 -1.31
C GLU A 162 -36.82 -1.79 -1.67
N LEU A 163 -35.66 -1.73 -1.02
CA LEU A 163 -34.55 -0.88 -1.44
C LEU A 163 -33.76 -1.55 -2.56
N ILE A 164 -33.30 -0.75 -3.51
CA ILE A 164 -32.41 -1.17 -4.59
C ILE A 164 -31.02 -0.59 -4.33
N TYR A 165 -29.98 -1.43 -4.32
CA TYR A 165 -28.63 -1.03 -3.93
C TYR A 165 -27.54 -1.71 -4.76
N MET A 166 -26.36 -1.11 -4.80
CA MET A 166 -25.15 -1.71 -5.35
C MET A 166 -24.33 -2.35 -4.24
N GLU A 167 -23.88 -3.59 -4.47
CA GLU A 167 -23.07 -4.38 -3.54
C GLU A 167 -21.60 -4.37 -4.00
N PRO A 168 -20.72 -3.56 -3.37
CA PRO A 168 -19.32 -3.45 -3.79
C PRO A 168 -18.49 -4.68 -3.42
N ALA A 169 -18.91 -5.50 -2.43
CA ALA A 169 -18.15 -6.68 -2.00
C ALA A 169 -18.31 -7.91 -2.91
N GLU A 170 -19.16 -7.84 -3.95
CA GLU A 170 -19.41 -8.93 -4.89
C GLU A 170 -19.00 -8.54 -6.31
N LYS A 171 -18.36 -9.45 -7.06
CA LYS A 171 -17.93 -9.20 -8.45
C LYS A 171 -19.12 -9.18 -9.41
N ASN A 172 -19.08 -8.27 -10.40
CA ASN A 172 -20.07 -8.13 -11.48
C ASN A 172 -21.51 -8.07 -10.96
N SER A 173 -21.72 -7.37 -9.83
CA SER A 173 -23.01 -7.32 -9.16
C SER A 173 -23.97 -6.41 -9.92
N THR A 174 -25.11 -6.95 -10.33
CA THR A 174 -26.27 -6.14 -10.74
C THR A 174 -26.90 -5.49 -9.50
N PRO A 175 -27.70 -4.42 -9.65
CA PRO A 175 -28.44 -3.85 -8.53
C PRO A 175 -29.20 -4.95 -7.76
N ARG A 176 -28.95 -5.04 -6.46
CA ARG A 176 -29.56 -5.98 -5.53
C ARG A 176 -30.80 -5.34 -4.89
N ARG A 177 -31.64 -6.19 -4.29
CA ARG A 177 -32.86 -5.79 -3.59
C ARG A 177 -32.84 -6.31 -2.16
N MET A 178 -33.35 -5.51 -1.24
CA MET A 178 -33.63 -5.94 0.13
C MET A 178 -34.94 -5.32 0.59
N SER A 179 -35.74 -6.06 1.36
CA SER A 179 -36.95 -5.49 1.97
C SER A 179 -36.59 -4.33 2.89
N ARG A 180 -37.47 -3.35 2.98
CA ARG A 180 -37.31 -2.21 3.89
C ARG A 180 -37.21 -2.66 5.35
N SER A 181 -37.93 -3.71 5.73
CA SER A 181 -37.85 -4.30 7.06
C SER A 181 -36.46 -4.88 7.36
N LEU A 182 -35.87 -5.61 6.40
CA LEU A 182 -34.50 -6.12 6.54
C LEU A 182 -33.48 -4.97 6.60
N PHE A 183 -33.63 -3.96 5.74
CA PHE A 183 -32.80 -2.77 5.78
C PHE A 183 -32.84 -2.08 7.16
N PHE A 184 -34.02 -1.89 7.75
CA PHE A 184 -34.17 -1.29 9.09
C PHE A 184 -33.56 -2.13 10.21
N ASN A 185 -33.44 -3.44 10.00
CA ASN A 185 -32.75 -4.32 10.95
C ASN A 185 -31.24 -4.20 10.84
N LEU A 186 -30.69 -4.05 9.63
CA LEU A 186 -29.24 -4.03 9.38
C LEU A 186 -28.60 -2.64 9.54
N TRP A 187 -29.36 -1.59 9.27
CA TRP A 187 -28.84 -0.22 9.17
C TRP A 187 -28.39 0.44 10.49
N PRO A 188 -29.17 0.43 11.59
CA PRO A 188 -28.74 1.09 12.81
C PRO A 188 -27.57 0.35 13.48
N LEU A 189 -26.46 1.05 13.67
CA LEU A 189 -25.29 0.58 14.41
C LEU A 189 -25.53 0.79 15.91
N LYS A 190 -25.59 -0.30 16.68
CA LYS A 190 -26.03 -0.32 18.08
C LYS A 190 -24.85 -0.38 19.06
N TYR A 191 -23.95 0.60 18.98
CA TYR A 191 -22.74 0.64 19.82
C TYR A 191 -23.04 0.87 21.31
N SER A 192 -24.16 1.54 21.62
CA SER A 192 -24.63 1.78 22.98
C SER A 192 -26.04 1.23 23.15
N LYS A 193 -26.40 0.89 24.39
CA LYS A 193 -27.76 0.45 24.74
C LYS A 193 -28.79 1.56 24.58
N ASP A 194 -28.37 2.82 24.75
CA ASP A 194 -29.28 3.97 24.84
C ASP A 194 -29.27 4.84 23.57
N GLU A 195 -28.42 4.49 22.60
CA GLU A 195 -28.25 5.27 21.38
C GLU A 195 -27.84 4.38 20.20
N TRP A 196 -28.62 4.44 19.12
CA TRP A 196 -28.31 3.81 17.84
C TRP A 196 -27.85 4.87 16.85
N ILE A 197 -26.96 4.51 15.93
CA ILE A 197 -26.47 5.42 14.89
C ILE A 197 -26.86 4.87 13.52
N ALA A 198 -27.67 5.62 12.77
CA ALA A 198 -27.94 5.32 11.37
C ALA A 198 -27.09 6.23 10.48
N VAL A 199 -26.02 5.66 9.91
CA VAL A 199 -25.09 6.39 9.04
C VAL A 199 -25.63 6.43 7.61
N MET A 200 -25.81 7.63 7.06
CA MET A 200 -26.17 7.85 5.66
C MET A 200 -25.47 9.09 5.12
N ILE A 201 -24.79 8.93 4.00
CA ILE A 201 -24.06 9.99 3.31
C ILE A 201 -24.72 10.19 1.95
N ARG A 202 -25.42 11.30 1.76
CA ARG A 202 -25.95 11.69 0.44
C ARG A 202 -24.82 12.07 -0.49
N LEU A 203 -24.79 11.51 -1.70
CA LEU A 203 -23.83 11.90 -2.73
C LEU A 203 -24.42 12.98 -3.64
N GLU A 204 -24.41 14.22 -3.17
CA GLU A 204 -24.80 15.39 -3.98
C GLU A 204 -23.53 16.08 -4.51
N PRO A 205 -23.25 16.06 -5.82
CA PRO A 205 -22.11 16.77 -6.37
C PRO A 205 -22.33 18.29 -6.28
N ASP A 206 -21.26 19.03 -5.97
CA ASP A 206 -21.19 20.47 -6.22
C ASP A 206 -20.34 20.70 -7.49
N LYS A 207 -19.05 20.99 -7.31
CA LYS A 207 -18.07 21.04 -8.39
C LYS A 207 -17.02 19.97 -8.18
N ILE A 208 -17.16 18.86 -8.91
CA ILE A 208 -16.23 17.74 -8.82
C ILE A 208 -14.81 18.20 -9.16
N ARG A 209 -13.86 17.86 -8.29
CA ARG A 209 -12.44 18.18 -8.41
C ARG A 209 -11.68 16.91 -8.77
N LEU A 210 -10.94 16.96 -9.86
CA LEU A 210 -10.07 15.86 -10.27
C LEU A 210 -8.86 15.81 -9.30
N PRO A 211 -8.60 14.66 -8.66
CA PRO A 211 -7.42 14.50 -7.82
C PRO A 211 -6.15 14.59 -8.67
N GLU A 212 -5.06 15.07 -8.06
CA GLU A 212 -3.75 15.03 -8.70
C GLU A 212 -3.32 13.57 -8.87
N ARG A 213 -3.16 13.15 -10.13
CA ARG A 213 -2.60 11.84 -10.45
C ARG A 213 -1.08 11.95 -10.45
N PRO A 214 -0.35 11.05 -9.75
CA PRO A 214 1.06 10.90 -10.03
C PRO A 214 1.20 10.55 -11.51
N VAL A 215 1.88 11.40 -12.28
CA VAL A 215 2.07 11.19 -13.72
C VAL A 215 2.75 9.83 -13.89
N PRO A 216 2.14 8.85 -14.60
CA PRO A 216 2.82 7.62 -14.92
C PRO A 216 4.05 7.99 -15.74
N ARG A 217 5.22 7.97 -15.13
CA ARG A 217 6.47 7.98 -15.87
C ARG A 217 6.43 6.71 -16.70
N SER A 218 6.53 6.86 -18.03
CA SER A 218 6.60 5.76 -18.96
C SER A 218 7.38 4.62 -18.31
N ILE A 219 6.74 3.46 -18.14
CA ILE A 219 7.47 2.22 -17.87
C ILE A 219 8.44 2.12 -19.03
N ILE A 220 9.71 2.43 -18.82
CA ILE A 220 10.71 2.46 -19.88
C ILE A 220 10.93 1.00 -20.27
N GLN A 221 10.15 0.53 -21.24
CA GLN A 221 10.64 -0.46 -22.18
C GLN A 221 11.77 0.23 -22.94
N GLY A 222 12.98 -0.33 -22.80
CA GLY A 222 14.22 0.29 -23.21
C GLY A 222 14.16 0.94 -24.58
N THR A 223 14.31 2.26 -24.62
CA THR A 223 15.00 3.04 -25.66
C THR A 223 15.07 4.49 -25.16
N GLY A 224 16.20 5.14 -25.41
CA GLY A 224 16.65 6.31 -24.68
C GLY A 224 15.79 7.57 -24.82
N ILE A 225 15.97 8.44 -23.81
CA ILE A 225 15.80 9.89 -23.82
C ILE A 225 14.37 10.38 -24.06
N ASN A 226 13.65 10.58 -22.95
CA ASN A 226 12.95 11.83 -22.67
C ASN A 226 12.88 11.99 -21.15
N LYS A 227 13.33 13.13 -20.63
CA LYS A 227 13.45 13.39 -19.19
C LYS A 227 12.22 14.18 -18.72
N PRO A 228 11.27 13.60 -17.95
CA PRO A 228 10.28 14.40 -17.24
C PRO A 228 10.83 14.78 -15.85
N ALA A 229 10.45 15.96 -15.37
CA ALA A 229 10.79 16.49 -14.05
C ALA A 229 10.33 15.56 -12.90
N ASP A 230 11.23 15.37 -11.92
CA ASP A 230 11.14 14.59 -10.65
C ASP A 230 11.17 13.05 -10.68
N CYS A 231 12.34 12.47 -10.93
CA CYS A 231 12.65 11.03 -10.92
C CYS A 231 12.60 10.33 -9.55
N ASN A 232 12.10 11.00 -8.51
CA ASN A 232 12.17 10.51 -7.14
C ASN A 232 10.83 10.06 -6.53
N ALA A 233 9.69 10.18 -7.22
CA ALA A 233 8.39 9.80 -6.69
C ALA A 233 8.09 8.30 -6.93
N SER A 234 7.73 7.58 -5.86
CA SER A 234 7.24 6.19 -5.93
C SER A 234 6.05 6.10 -6.89
N VAL A 235 6.09 5.10 -7.78
CA VAL A 235 4.97 4.77 -8.69
C VAL A 235 3.72 4.33 -7.91
N TYR A 236 3.89 3.93 -6.65
CA TYR A 236 2.84 3.42 -5.77
C TYR A 236 2.14 4.54 -4.98
N THR A 237 0.81 4.46 -4.95
CA THR A 237 -0.05 5.39 -4.23
C THR A 237 -0.24 4.96 -2.76
N ASN A 238 -0.82 5.83 -1.91
CA ASN A 238 -1.10 5.45 -0.53
C ASN A 238 -2.08 4.27 -0.46
N ALA A 239 -3.02 4.16 -1.40
CA ALA A 239 -3.90 3.01 -1.52
C ALA A 239 -3.11 1.69 -1.70
N ASP A 240 -2.06 1.68 -2.53
CA ASP A 240 -1.23 0.50 -2.74
C ASP A 240 -0.47 0.10 -1.46
N TYR A 241 0.07 1.09 -0.73
CA TYR A 241 0.70 0.86 0.57
C TYR A 241 -0.30 0.33 1.61
N ALA A 242 -1.51 0.86 1.65
CA ALA A 242 -2.57 0.39 2.56
C ALA A 242 -2.93 -1.08 2.28
N GLN A 243 -3.08 -1.45 1.00
CA GLN A 243 -3.33 -2.83 0.60
C GLN A 243 -2.18 -3.76 0.98
N ARG A 244 -0.92 -3.32 0.81
CA ARG A 244 0.25 -4.10 1.25
C ARG A 244 0.27 -4.31 2.76
N VAL A 245 0.02 -3.26 3.55
CA VAL A 245 -0.04 -3.36 5.02
C VAL A 245 -1.17 -4.30 5.46
N ARG A 246 -2.34 -4.19 4.82
CA ARG A 246 -3.50 -5.06 5.08
C ARG A 246 -3.15 -6.54 4.93
N ILE A 247 -2.50 -6.92 3.82
CA ILE A 247 -2.07 -8.31 3.57
C ILE A 247 -1.17 -8.84 4.70
N ILE A 248 -0.25 -8.01 5.18
CA ILE A 248 0.67 -8.39 6.27
C ILE A 248 -0.09 -8.52 7.58
N ARG A 249 -0.95 -7.54 7.90
CA ARG A 249 -1.80 -7.56 9.11
C ARG A 249 -2.71 -8.78 9.15
N GLU A 250 -3.29 -9.18 8.03
CA GLU A 250 -4.13 -10.38 7.96
C GLU A 250 -3.31 -11.65 8.22
N ARG A 251 -2.15 -11.77 7.56
CA ARG A 251 -1.23 -12.91 7.72
C ARG A 251 -0.73 -13.05 9.15
N PHE A 252 -0.45 -11.94 9.83
CA PHE A 252 0.11 -11.87 11.18
C PHE A 252 -0.87 -11.27 12.19
N SER A 253 -2.17 -11.56 12.04
CA SER A 253 -3.25 -10.95 12.83
C SER A 253 -3.20 -11.22 14.34
N LYS A 254 -2.47 -12.26 14.76
CA LYS A 254 -2.25 -12.60 16.18
C LYS A 254 -1.04 -11.91 16.78
N ASP A 255 -0.19 -11.33 15.94
CA ASP A 255 1.10 -10.78 16.35
C ASP A 255 0.98 -9.28 16.65
N LYS A 256 1.72 -8.82 17.66
CA LYS A 256 1.80 -7.40 18.01
C LYS A 256 2.88 -6.74 17.16
N LEU A 257 2.52 -6.41 15.93
CA LEU A 257 3.38 -5.71 14.98
C LEU A 257 2.97 -4.24 14.85
N ASN A 258 3.97 -3.37 14.77
CA ASN A 258 3.82 -1.96 14.43
C ASN A 258 4.19 -1.73 12.96
N TYR A 259 3.60 -0.69 12.36
CA TYR A 259 3.73 -0.40 10.93
C TYR A 259 3.97 1.10 10.74
N CYS A 260 4.84 1.46 9.80
CA CYS A 260 4.94 2.81 9.26
C CYS A 260 5.28 2.76 7.77
N ILE A 261 4.90 3.81 7.04
CA ILE A 261 5.24 3.95 5.62
C ILE A 261 6.42 4.91 5.49
N GLU A 262 7.52 4.41 4.93
CA GLU A 262 8.69 5.20 4.55
C GLU A 262 9.01 4.87 3.10
N LYS A 263 8.35 5.59 2.19
CA LYS A 263 8.38 5.27 0.75
C LYS A 263 9.83 5.20 0.25
N PRO A 264 10.19 4.19 -0.56
CA PRO A 264 9.28 3.24 -1.23
C PRO A 264 8.87 2.01 -0.40
N PHE A 265 9.20 1.95 0.89
CA PHE A 265 9.01 0.78 1.75
C PHE A 265 7.78 0.86 2.66
N VAL A 266 7.26 -0.32 3.00
CA VAL A 266 6.52 -0.53 4.25
C VAL A 266 7.53 -0.96 5.30
N VAL A 267 7.54 -0.32 6.46
CA VAL A 267 8.38 -0.75 7.60
C VAL A 267 7.47 -1.40 8.63
N VAL A 268 7.84 -2.60 9.07
CA VAL A 268 7.07 -3.44 10.00
C VAL A 268 8.01 -4.03 11.04
N GLY A 269 7.54 -4.23 12.27
CA GLY A 269 8.38 -4.83 13.31
C GLY A 269 7.69 -5.03 14.64
N ASP A 270 8.34 -5.78 15.52
CA ASP A 270 7.95 -6.01 16.92
C ASP A 270 8.51 -4.92 17.88
N LEU A 271 9.17 -3.90 17.32
CA LEU A 271 9.62 -2.72 18.05
C LEU A 271 8.42 -1.86 18.48
N GLU A 272 8.57 -1.13 19.59
CA GLU A 272 7.63 -0.08 19.99
C GLU A 272 7.41 0.94 18.85
N ALA A 273 6.17 1.40 18.66
CA ALA A 273 5.78 2.21 17.51
C ALA A 273 6.66 3.47 17.33
N GLY A 274 6.98 4.17 18.42
CA GLY A 274 7.85 5.33 18.39
C GLY A 274 9.30 5.01 18.01
N VAL A 275 9.81 3.83 18.39
CA VAL A 275 11.15 3.36 18.04
C VAL A 275 11.19 2.94 16.57
N LEU A 276 10.18 2.21 16.09
CA LEU A 276 10.04 1.83 14.69
C LEU A 276 10.00 3.07 13.79
N LYS A 277 9.17 4.05 14.14
CA LYS A 277 9.08 5.33 13.43
C LYS A 277 10.41 6.09 13.42
N LYS A 278 11.13 6.12 14.54
CA LYS A 278 12.46 6.73 14.61
C LYS A 278 13.44 6.07 13.65
N TYR A 279 13.49 4.73 13.59
CA TYR A 279 14.34 4.02 12.62
C TYR A 279 13.99 4.37 11.17
N ALA A 280 12.70 4.40 10.86
CA ALA A 280 12.21 4.79 9.55
C ALA A 280 12.67 6.20 9.16
N GLU A 281 12.47 7.18 10.04
CA GLU A 281 12.76 8.59 9.75
C GLU A 281 14.25 8.94 9.80
N THR A 282 15.02 8.36 10.72
CA THR A 282 16.42 8.78 10.94
C THR A 282 17.44 7.89 10.24
N SER A 283 17.10 6.63 9.94
CA SER A 283 18.04 5.68 9.33
C SER A 283 17.64 5.35 7.89
N ILE A 284 16.40 4.87 7.70
CA ILE A 284 15.92 4.43 6.38
C ILE A 284 15.78 5.62 5.44
N ARG A 285 15.03 6.66 5.82
CA ARG A 285 14.85 7.87 5.00
C ARG A 285 16.17 8.52 4.62
N TRP A 286 17.06 8.68 5.60
CA TRP A 286 18.37 9.28 5.39
C TRP A 286 19.19 8.48 4.38
N ALA A 287 19.33 7.16 4.60
CA ALA A 287 20.12 6.31 3.71
C ALA A 287 19.54 6.29 2.29
N VAL A 288 18.23 6.09 2.15
CA VAL A 288 17.54 6.08 0.85
C VAL A 288 17.77 7.40 0.11
N SER A 289 17.58 8.54 0.80
CA SER A 289 17.79 9.86 0.20
C SER A 289 19.20 10.04 -0.34
N LYS A 290 20.22 9.74 0.47
CA LYS A 290 21.63 9.92 0.09
C LYS A 290 22.11 8.93 -0.97
N LEU A 291 21.61 7.69 -0.94
CA LEU A 291 21.91 6.67 -1.95
C LEU A 291 21.30 7.05 -3.31
N LYS A 292 20.06 7.55 -3.32
CA LYS A 292 19.40 8.04 -4.55
C LYS A 292 20.13 9.25 -5.14
N GLU A 293 20.52 10.21 -4.30
CA GLU A 293 21.30 11.38 -4.74
C GLU A 293 22.61 10.98 -5.44
N SER A 294 23.25 9.90 -4.97
CA SER A 294 24.57 9.47 -5.47
C SER A 294 24.48 8.51 -6.66
N TYR A 295 23.56 7.54 -6.63
CA TYR A 295 23.60 6.37 -7.53
C TYR A 295 22.26 6.00 -8.18
N PHE A 296 21.15 6.09 -7.45
CA PHE A 296 19.90 5.44 -7.85
C PHE A 296 18.86 6.42 -8.36
N GLU A 297 18.48 6.24 -9.62
CA GLU A 297 17.49 7.08 -10.31
C GLU A 297 16.06 6.58 -10.11
N HIS A 298 15.89 5.28 -9.86
CA HIS A 298 14.59 4.63 -9.76
C HIS A 298 14.41 3.97 -8.39
N ASP A 299 13.23 4.16 -7.79
CA ASP A 299 12.78 3.35 -6.67
C ASP A 299 12.53 1.89 -7.11
N PRO A 300 12.61 0.90 -6.20
CA PRO A 300 12.28 -0.48 -6.52
C PRO A 300 10.92 -0.59 -7.21
N SER A 301 10.82 -1.49 -8.20
CA SER A 301 9.61 -1.70 -8.99
C SER A 301 8.44 -2.33 -8.23
N ARG A 302 8.57 -2.57 -6.92
CA ARG A 302 7.60 -3.26 -6.05
C ARG A 302 7.63 -2.71 -4.64
N ILE A 303 6.52 -2.85 -3.91
CA ILE A 303 6.44 -2.43 -2.50
C ILE A 303 7.12 -3.48 -1.62
N LEU A 304 8.35 -3.16 -1.23
CA LEU A 304 9.16 -3.99 -0.33
C LEU A 304 8.83 -3.70 1.14
N CYS A 305 9.00 -4.72 1.97
CA CYS A 305 8.79 -4.64 3.42
C CYS A 305 10.11 -4.73 4.17
N ILE A 306 10.45 -3.71 4.96
CA ILE A 306 11.57 -3.76 5.90
C ILE A 306 11.04 -4.27 7.24
N TRP A 307 11.44 -5.48 7.62
CA TRP A 307 11.14 -6.12 8.88
C TRP A 307 12.23 -5.79 9.90
N LEU A 308 11.94 -4.90 10.85
CA LEU A 308 12.84 -4.52 11.94
C LEU A 308 12.50 -5.32 13.19
N LEU A 309 13.31 -6.33 13.49
CA LEU A 309 13.03 -7.32 14.52
C LEU A 309 13.97 -7.13 15.71
N SER A 310 13.39 -7.07 16.89
CA SER A 310 14.03 -6.58 18.11
C SER A 310 15.12 -7.49 18.66
N ASN A 311 15.13 -8.78 18.28
CA ASN A 311 16.09 -9.77 18.75
C ASN A 311 16.16 -11.00 17.84
N ALA A 312 17.13 -11.88 18.10
CA ALA A 312 17.37 -13.11 17.32
C ALA A 312 16.13 -14.03 17.26
N LYS A 313 15.36 -14.16 18.35
CA LYS A 313 14.21 -15.05 18.41
C LYS A 313 13.09 -14.59 17.45
N THR A 314 12.75 -13.31 17.47
CA THR A 314 11.71 -12.79 16.56
C THR A 314 12.25 -12.70 15.13
N TYR A 315 13.52 -12.37 14.95
CA TYR A 315 14.22 -12.45 13.67
C TYR A 315 14.10 -13.82 12.99
N GLU A 316 14.47 -14.90 13.69
CA GLU A 316 14.38 -16.26 13.18
C GLU A 316 12.94 -16.66 12.88
N TYR A 317 12.01 -16.36 13.80
CA TYR A 317 10.59 -16.67 13.63
C TYR A 317 10.01 -16.03 12.37
N TYR A 318 10.11 -14.71 12.20
CA TYR A 318 9.52 -14.05 11.03
C TYR A 318 10.27 -14.37 9.75
N SER A 319 11.59 -14.59 9.80
CA SER A 319 12.35 -15.08 8.64
C SER A 319 11.79 -16.41 8.12
N GLU A 320 11.56 -17.36 9.03
CA GLU A 320 10.97 -18.66 8.69
C GLU A 320 9.51 -18.52 8.22
N GLN A 321 8.71 -17.68 8.86
CA GLN A 321 7.34 -17.42 8.42
C GLN A 321 7.29 -16.81 7.02
N LEU A 322 8.20 -15.90 6.68
CA LEU A 322 8.23 -15.20 5.39
C LEU A 322 8.75 -16.11 4.28
N THR A 323 9.88 -16.78 4.51
CA THR A 323 10.65 -17.48 3.47
C THR A 323 10.47 -19.00 3.48
N ARG A 324 9.82 -19.56 4.51
CA ARG A 324 9.72 -21.01 4.78
C ARG A 324 11.08 -21.67 5.00
N SER A 325 12.10 -20.92 5.37
CA SER A 325 13.42 -21.42 5.70
C SER A 325 14.03 -20.60 6.83
N ARG A 326 14.88 -21.23 7.65
CA ARG A 326 15.63 -20.49 8.65
C ARG A 326 16.69 -19.61 7.99
N PRO A 327 16.97 -18.43 8.53
CA PRO A 327 18.04 -17.59 8.02
C PRO A 327 19.39 -18.28 8.24
N ASP A 328 20.29 -18.14 7.29
CA ASP A 328 21.68 -18.61 7.35
C ASP A 328 22.62 -17.57 7.99
N THR A 329 22.12 -16.34 8.20
CA THR A 329 22.82 -15.21 8.82
C THR A 329 22.08 -14.72 10.06
N PRO A 330 22.78 -14.38 11.16
CA PRO A 330 22.15 -13.83 12.38
C PRO A 330 21.82 -12.33 12.28
N TYR A 331 22.23 -11.66 11.20
CA TYR A 331 22.21 -10.19 11.08
C TYR A 331 20.97 -9.68 10.33
N GLY A 332 20.77 -10.17 9.13
CA GLY A 332 19.69 -9.76 8.24
C GLY A 332 20.04 -10.06 6.79
N TYR A 333 19.04 -9.95 5.92
CA TYR A 333 19.15 -10.24 4.49
C TYR A 333 18.03 -9.58 3.70
N PHE A 334 18.30 -9.31 2.43
CA PHE A 334 17.33 -9.00 1.40
C PHE A 334 16.86 -10.28 0.70
N SER A 335 15.55 -10.49 0.67
CA SER A 335 14.89 -11.55 -0.08
C SER A 335 14.02 -10.97 -1.18
N SER A 336 14.60 -10.88 -2.39
CA SER A 336 13.90 -10.45 -3.60
C SER A 336 12.60 -11.23 -3.86
N ALA A 337 12.61 -12.56 -3.68
CA ALA A 337 11.45 -13.44 -3.91
C ALA A 337 10.27 -13.28 -2.93
N ASN A 338 10.50 -12.64 -1.77
CA ASN A 338 9.47 -12.44 -0.74
C ASN A 338 9.17 -10.97 -0.49
N ASP A 339 9.72 -10.08 -1.34
CA ASP A 339 9.57 -8.62 -1.22
C ASP A 339 9.92 -8.09 0.17
N ALA A 340 11.01 -8.60 0.76
CA ALA A 340 11.34 -8.35 2.16
C ALA A 340 12.83 -8.09 2.38
N LEU A 341 13.13 -7.15 3.28
CA LEU A 341 14.42 -7.00 3.94
C LEU A 341 14.18 -7.37 5.40
N VAL A 342 14.83 -8.40 5.91
CA VAL A 342 14.57 -8.92 7.26
C VAL A 342 15.78 -8.68 8.14
N MET A 343 15.59 -7.92 9.22
CA MET A 343 16.68 -7.37 10.02
C MET A 343 16.58 -7.76 11.48
N ASN A 344 17.65 -8.34 12.03
CA ASN A 344 17.86 -8.42 13.48
C ASN A 344 18.51 -7.13 13.97
N ILE A 345 17.70 -6.16 14.40
CA ILE A 345 18.20 -4.82 14.73
C ILE A 345 19.08 -4.80 15.99
N ALA A 346 19.01 -5.85 16.83
CA ALA A 346 19.88 -6.01 17.99
C ALA A 346 21.36 -6.18 17.61
N THR A 347 21.64 -6.58 16.37
CA THR A 347 23.02 -6.71 15.85
C THR A 347 23.61 -5.39 15.33
N GLY A 348 22.81 -4.32 15.32
CA GLY A 348 23.20 -2.99 14.86
C GLY A 348 22.52 -2.58 13.54
N GLY A 349 22.53 -1.27 13.27
CA GLY A 349 21.88 -0.68 12.08
C GLY A 349 22.69 -0.80 10.77
N GLY A 350 23.96 -1.22 10.83
CA GLY A 350 24.83 -1.29 9.66
C GLY A 350 24.33 -2.26 8.58
N THR A 351 23.88 -3.44 9.00
CA THR A 351 23.31 -4.45 8.09
C THR A 351 22.05 -3.93 7.40
N LEU A 352 21.25 -3.07 8.04
CA LEU A 352 20.04 -2.52 7.41
C LEU A 352 20.39 -1.68 6.18
N ILE A 353 21.44 -0.85 6.26
CA ILE A 353 21.84 -0.02 5.12
C ILE A 353 22.45 -0.87 4.01
N HIS A 354 23.20 -1.92 4.37
CA HIS A 354 23.68 -2.93 3.41
C HIS A 354 22.50 -3.48 2.59
N GLU A 355 21.48 -4.01 3.27
CA GLU A 355 20.35 -4.65 2.59
C GLU A 355 19.51 -3.66 1.77
N ILE A 356 19.44 -2.38 2.17
CA ILE A 356 18.75 -1.33 1.40
C ILE A 356 19.41 -1.12 0.03
N VAL A 357 20.73 -1.31 -0.11
CA VAL A 357 21.42 -1.13 -1.41
C VAL A 357 20.90 -2.10 -2.47
N HIS A 358 20.64 -3.35 -2.11
CA HIS A 358 20.30 -4.40 -3.07
C HIS A 358 19.02 -4.17 -3.88
N PRO A 359 17.85 -3.82 -3.31
CA PRO A 359 16.65 -3.58 -4.11
C PRO A 359 16.79 -2.37 -5.04
N PHE A 360 17.57 -1.36 -4.65
CA PHE A 360 17.89 -0.26 -5.55
C PHE A 360 18.86 -0.69 -6.65
N MET A 361 19.87 -1.51 -6.33
CA MET A 361 20.78 -2.09 -7.32
C MET A 361 20.00 -2.96 -8.32
N GLU A 362 19.09 -3.82 -7.85
CA GLU A 362 18.25 -4.69 -8.69
C GLU A 362 17.45 -3.88 -9.71
N MET A 363 16.91 -2.72 -9.32
CA MET A 363 16.13 -1.87 -10.22
C MET A 363 16.99 -1.01 -11.15
N ASN A 364 18.11 -0.48 -10.67
CA ASN A 364 18.90 0.51 -11.41
C ASN A 364 20.03 -0.12 -12.22
N PHE A 365 20.45 -1.32 -11.85
CA PHE A 365 21.53 -2.06 -12.50
C PHE A 365 21.25 -3.59 -12.42
N PRO A 366 20.26 -4.11 -13.17
CA PRO A 366 19.83 -5.51 -13.07
C PRO A 366 20.95 -6.53 -13.34
N ASP A 367 21.87 -6.21 -14.24
CA ASP A 367 23.02 -7.06 -14.61
C ASP A 367 24.27 -6.78 -13.76
N CYS A 368 24.13 -6.11 -12.61
CA CYS A 368 25.26 -5.78 -11.74
C CYS A 368 25.95 -7.05 -11.21
N PRO A 369 27.28 -7.21 -11.42
CA PRO A 369 27.98 -8.41 -10.98
C PRO A 369 28.09 -8.47 -9.44
N PRO A 370 28.23 -9.67 -8.86
CA PRO A 370 28.23 -9.86 -7.41
C PRO A 370 29.22 -8.97 -6.66
N TRP A 371 30.43 -8.78 -7.20
CA TRP A 371 31.47 -8.01 -6.52
C TRP A 371 31.07 -6.54 -6.31
N LEU A 372 30.38 -5.91 -7.27
CA LEU A 372 29.97 -4.51 -7.12
C LEU A 372 28.71 -4.40 -6.27
N ASN A 373 27.76 -5.33 -6.46
CA ASN A 373 26.54 -5.37 -5.65
C ASN A 373 26.87 -5.50 -4.16
N GLU A 374 27.68 -6.50 -3.80
CA GLU A 374 28.15 -6.73 -2.43
C GLU A 374 29.17 -5.69 -1.99
N GLY A 375 30.01 -5.18 -2.90
CA GLY A 375 30.98 -4.13 -2.61
C GLY A 375 30.31 -2.82 -2.18
N MET A 376 29.21 -2.45 -2.85
CA MET A 376 28.40 -1.28 -2.51
C MET A 376 27.56 -1.49 -1.25
N GLY A 377 26.87 -2.64 -1.13
CA GLY A 377 26.11 -2.98 0.08
C GLY A 377 27.01 -2.98 1.31
N SER A 378 28.14 -3.69 1.21
CA SER A 378 29.11 -3.73 2.29
C SER A 378 29.68 -2.35 2.58
N LEU A 379 30.11 -1.53 1.60
CA LEU A 379 30.68 -0.19 1.83
C LEU A 379 29.86 0.63 2.85
N TYR A 380 28.54 0.56 2.79
CA TYR A 380 27.64 1.34 3.64
C TYR A 380 27.22 0.69 4.97
N GLU A 381 27.72 -0.51 5.30
CA GLU A 381 27.55 -1.15 6.62
C GLU A 381 28.05 -0.28 7.79
N GLN A 382 29.04 0.55 7.51
CA GLN A 382 29.50 1.61 8.41
C GLN A 382 29.57 2.86 7.55
N CYS A 383 28.65 3.80 7.78
CA CYS A 383 28.56 5.00 6.96
C CYS A 383 28.33 6.26 7.78
N ALA A 384 28.64 7.39 7.17
CA ALA A 384 28.40 8.72 7.69
C ALA A 384 28.09 9.68 6.54
N GLU A 385 27.83 10.93 6.88
CA GLU A 385 27.70 12.01 5.91
C GLU A 385 28.99 12.82 5.84
N ARG A 386 29.47 13.08 4.62
CA ARG A 386 30.59 14.00 4.34
C ARG A 386 30.23 14.86 3.13
N ASN A 387 30.19 16.17 3.32
CA ASN A 387 29.83 17.16 2.30
C ASN A 387 28.48 16.88 1.62
N GLY A 388 27.45 16.56 2.41
CA GLY A 388 26.12 16.28 1.89
C GLY A 388 25.95 14.86 1.31
N LYS A 389 27.00 14.06 1.19
CA LYS A 389 26.96 12.72 0.58
C LYS A 389 27.14 11.62 1.62
N ILE A 390 26.50 10.47 1.38
CA ILE A 390 26.78 9.26 2.14
C ILE A 390 28.16 8.72 1.76
N ILE A 391 28.97 8.44 2.78
CA ILE A 391 30.28 7.82 2.64
C ILE A 391 30.36 6.56 3.49
N GLY A 392 30.98 5.52 2.96
CA GLY A 392 31.43 4.38 3.75
C GLY A 392 32.67 4.73 4.55
N LEU A 393 32.75 4.23 5.78
CA LEU A 393 33.90 4.34 6.67
C LEU A 393 34.66 3.00 6.72
N THR A 394 35.82 2.98 7.37
CA THR A 394 36.48 1.72 7.71
C THR A 394 35.62 0.95 8.72
N ASN A 395 35.62 -0.39 8.64
CA ASN A 395 34.85 -1.24 9.56
C ASN A 395 35.60 -2.52 9.94
N TRP A 396 34.93 -3.39 10.70
CA TRP A 396 35.46 -4.65 11.21
C TRP A 396 36.00 -5.60 10.13
N ARG A 397 35.57 -5.49 8.86
CA ARG A 397 36.09 -6.31 7.76
C ARG A 397 37.57 -6.01 7.45
N LEU A 398 38.09 -4.84 7.85
CA LEU A 398 39.47 -4.44 7.58
C LEU A 398 40.50 -5.42 8.15
N ALA A 399 40.26 -5.93 9.37
CA ALA A 399 41.19 -6.80 10.06
C ALA A 399 41.40 -8.11 9.27
N GLY A 400 40.29 -8.74 8.86
CA GLY A 400 40.32 -9.95 8.02
C GLY A 400 40.94 -9.69 6.65
N LEU A 401 40.66 -8.54 6.02
CA LEU A 401 41.30 -8.19 4.76
C LEU A 401 42.83 -8.06 4.89
N LYS A 402 43.31 -7.36 5.92
CA LYS A 402 44.76 -7.23 6.17
C LYS A 402 45.42 -8.57 6.42
N GLN A 403 44.74 -9.50 7.09
CA GLN A 403 45.24 -10.87 7.27
C GLN A 403 45.37 -11.60 5.93
N ALA A 404 44.35 -11.52 5.07
CA ALA A 404 44.38 -12.13 3.74
C ALA A 404 45.47 -11.53 2.84
N ILE A 405 45.70 -10.20 2.90
CA ILE A 405 46.80 -9.53 2.20
C ILE A 405 48.16 -10.07 2.66
N ARG A 406 48.40 -10.15 3.98
CA ARG A 406 49.65 -10.69 4.54
C ARG A 406 49.88 -12.15 4.14
N ALA A 407 48.81 -12.94 4.07
CA ALA A 407 48.84 -14.33 3.66
C ALA A 407 48.98 -14.53 2.13
N LYS A 408 48.87 -13.45 1.33
CA LYS A 408 48.82 -13.49 -0.14
C LYS A 408 47.70 -14.40 -0.67
N ASP A 409 46.55 -14.39 0.02
CA ASP A 409 45.40 -15.25 -0.26
C ASP A 409 44.26 -14.53 -0.99
N LEU A 410 44.47 -13.28 -1.43
CA LEU A 410 43.48 -12.56 -2.23
C LEU A 410 43.51 -13.01 -3.70
N PRO A 411 42.34 -13.17 -4.36
CA PRO A 411 42.29 -13.23 -5.81
C PRO A 411 42.78 -11.91 -6.43
N ASP A 412 43.26 -11.97 -7.67
CA ASP A 412 43.53 -10.74 -8.41
C ASP A 412 42.24 -10.02 -8.81
N PHE A 413 42.30 -8.71 -9.05
CA PHE A 413 41.08 -7.95 -9.37
C PHE A 413 40.38 -8.42 -10.65
N LYS A 414 41.10 -9.01 -11.61
CA LYS A 414 40.46 -9.58 -12.81
C LYS A 414 39.60 -10.79 -12.44
N THR A 415 40.09 -11.62 -11.53
CA THR A 415 39.39 -12.78 -11.00
C THR A 415 38.22 -12.36 -10.13
N LEU A 416 38.43 -11.45 -9.16
CA LEU A 416 37.37 -10.95 -8.28
C LEU A 416 36.19 -10.36 -9.06
N THR A 417 36.48 -9.48 -10.03
CA THR A 417 35.45 -8.81 -10.83
C THR A 417 34.74 -9.76 -11.79
N GLY A 418 35.41 -10.84 -12.19
CA GLY A 418 34.88 -11.85 -13.09
C GLY A 418 34.16 -13.02 -12.42
N TYR A 419 34.01 -13.04 -11.10
CA TYR A 419 33.31 -14.12 -10.42
C TYR A 419 31.83 -14.19 -10.82
N SER A 420 31.36 -15.41 -11.11
CA SER A 420 29.93 -15.71 -11.11
C SER A 420 29.35 -15.58 -9.70
N ARG A 421 28.02 -15.59 -9.60
CA ARG A 421 27.31 -15.61 -8.31
C ARG A 421 27.87 -16.70 -7.40
N ASP A 422 27.83 -17.96 -7.84
CA ASP A 422 28.28 -19.10 -7.02
C ASP A 422 29.75 -19.01 -6.63
N ALA A 423 30.63 -18.57 -7.54
CA ALA A 423 32.05 -18.43 -7.24
C ALA A 423 32.32 -17.30 -6.23
N PHE A 424 31.52 -16.22 -6.24
CA PHE A 424 31.68 -15.12 -5.31
C PHE A 424 31.26 -15.51 -3.89
N TYR A 425 30.10 -16.17 -3.74
CA TYR A 425 29.54 -16.52 -2.42
C TYR A 425 30.12 -17.82 -1.83
N ASN A 426 30.50 -18.80 -2.66
CA ASN A 426 30.98 -20.11 -2.21
C ASN A 426 32.48 -20.34 -2.47
N GLY A 427 33.20 -19.33 -2.97
CA GLY A 427 34.62 -19.45 -3.31
C GLY A 427 35.51 -19.78 -2.11
N SER A 428 36.56 -20.56 -2.35
CA SER A 428 37.49 -21.06 -1.32
C SER A 428 38.65 -20.12 -0.97
N LYS A 429 38.78 -18.96 -1.65
CA LYS A 429 39.89 -18.03 -1.48
C LYS A 429 39.47 -16.69 -0.89
N GLY A 430 40.18 -16.24 0.13
CA GLY A 430 40.14 -14.88 0.65
C GLY A 430 38.79 -14.43 1.25
N ASN A 431 38.66 -13.11 1.38
CA ASN A 431 37.47 -12.43 1.90
C ASN A 431 36.89 -11.53 0.80
N ASN A 432 36.20 -12.14 -0.17
CA ASN A 432 35.65 -11.49 -1.37
C ASN A 432 34.86 -10.22 -1.04
N TYR A 433 34.02 -10.28 0.00
CA TYR A 433 33.29 -9.14 0.53
C TYR A 433 34.21 -8.00 0.96
N ALA A 434 35.22 -8.30 1.79
CA ALA A 434 36.13 -7.26 2.25
C ALA A 434 36.97 -6.68 1.11
N GLN A 435 37.43 -7.51 0.16
CA GLN A 435 38.18 -7.00 -1.00
C GLN A 435 37.31 -6.09 -1.87
N ALA A 436 36.08 -6.51 -2.18
CA ALA A 436 35.11 -5.71 -2.92
C ALA A 436 34.75 -4.39 -2.20
N ARG A 437 34.45 -4.46 -0.90
CA ARG A 437 34.21 -3.30 -0.04
C ARG A 437 35.34 -2.28 -0.14
N TYR A 438 36.58 -2.74 0.07
CA TYR A 438 37.73 -1.85 0.14
C TYR A 438 38.23 -1.36 -1.22
N LEU A 439 37.85 -2.05 -2.31
CA LEU A 439 37.96 -1.48 -3.65
C LEU A 439 36.96 -0.33 -3.85
N CYS A 440 35.69 -0.51 -3.45
CA CYS A 440 34.69 0.57 -3.48
C CYS A 440 35.08 1.74 -2.57
N TYR A 441 35.59 1.46 -1.37
CA TYR A 441 36.12 2.46 -0.44
C TYR A 441 37.28 3.25 -1.05
N TYR A 442 38.24 2.58 -1.72
CA TYR A 442 39.32 3.26 -2.42
C TYR A 442 38.79 4.19 -3.51
N LEU A 443 37.86 3.71 -4.35
CA LEU A 443 37.23 4.52 -5.38
C LEU A 443 36.49 5.73 -4.78
N GLN A 444 35.81 5.55 -3.64
CA GLN A 444 35.16 6.64 -2.92
C GLN A 444 36.16 7.69 -2.44
N GLU A 445 37.24 7.28 -1.76
CA GLU A 445 38.25 8.22 -1.25
C GLU A 445 39.04 8.93 -2.36
N LYS A 446 39.01 8.41 -3.59
CA LYS A 446 39.54 9.07 -4.79
C LYS A 446 38.50 9.90 -5.56
N GLY A 447 37.25 9.96 -5.10
CA GLY A 447 36.16 10.66 -5.80
C GLY A 447 35.76 9.99 -7.12
N LEU A 448 36.05 8.70 -7.28
CA LEU A 448 35.85 7.93 -8.51
C LEU A 448 34.63 7.01 -8.47
N LEU A 449 34.08 6.69 -7.29
CA LEU A 449 33.03 5.66 -7.16
C LEU A 449 31.75 5.98 -7.95
N GLU A 450 31.20 7.19 -7.81
CA GLU A 450 30.01 7.60 -8.58
C GLU A 450 30.25 7.59 -10.08
N LYS A 451 31.43 8.07 -10.52
CA LYS A 451 31.84 8.05 -11.93
C LYS A 451 31.95 6.62 -12.43
N TYR A 452 32.55 5.74 -11.64
CA TYR A 452 32.71 4.33 -11.93
C TYR A 452 31.35 3.64 -12.09
N TYR A 453 30.46 3.79 -11.11
CA TYR A 453 29.12 3.21 -11.14
C TYR A 453 28.35 3.63 -12.40
N LYS A 454 28.31 4.94 -12.70
CA LYS A 454 27.60 5.46 -13.89
C LYS A 454 28.21 4.95 -15.19
N ALA A 455 29.55 4.94 -15.30
CA ALA A 455 30.24 4.46 -16.50
C ALA A 455 30.06 2.96 -16.71
N PHE A 456 30.09 2.17 -15.64
CA PHE A 456 29.96 0.72 -15.73
C PHE A 456 28.51 0.34 -16.06
N ARG A 457 27.52 0.91 -15.36
CA ARG A 457 26.10 0.71 -15.70
C ARG A 457 25.81 0.97 -17.19
N ALA A 458 26.38 2.05 -17.75
CA ALA A 458 26.20 2.39 -19.16
C ALA A 458 26.88 1.44 -20.16
N LYS A 459 27.87 0.64 -19.72
CA LYS A 459 28.70 -0.22 -20.57
C LYS A 459 28.61 -1.71 -20.22
N CYS A 460 27.73 -2.10 -19.31
CA CYS A 460 27.71 -3.46 -18.76
C CYS A 460 27.55 -4.55 -19.85
N SER A 461 26.82 -4.28 -20.93
CA SER A 461 26.71 -5.20 -22.05
C SER A 461 28.04 -5.48 -22.77
N GLU A 462 28.97 -4.53 -22.78
CA GLU A 462 30.31 -4.65 -23.39
C GLU A 462 31.38 -5.11 -22.39
N ASP A 463 31.19 -4.78 -21.11
CA ASP A 463 32.12 -5.09 -20.02
C ASP A 463 31.34 -5.68 -18.82
N PRO A 464 30.82 -6.93 -18.89
CA PRO A 464 29.92 -7.47 -17.87
C PRO A 464 30.53 -7.56 -16.46
N SER A 465 31.86 -7.67 -16.35
CA SER A 465 32.55 -7.68 -15.06
C SER A 465 32.84 -6.27 -14.52
N GLY A 466 32.80 -5.24 -15.38
CA GLY A 466 33.19 -3.88 -15.06
C GLY A 466 34.71 -3.67 -14.98
N TYR A 467 35.50 -4.68 -15.35
CA TYR A 467 36.96 -4.67 -15.22
C TYR A 467 37.62 -3.69 -16.18
N ALA A 468 37.19 -3.63 -17.43
CA ALA A 468 37.74 -2.70 -18.42
C ALA A 468 37.38 -1.25 -18.06
N THR A 469 36.16 -1.03 -17.56
CA THR A 469 35.70 0.24 -17.03
C THR A 469 36.53 0.65 -15.82
N LEU A 470 36.89 -0.30 -14.94
CA LEU A 470 37.70 -0.04 -13.75
C LEU A 470 39.10 0.44 -14.13
N LEU A 471 39.76 -0.23 -15.07
CA LEU A 471 41.04 0.21 -15.65
C LEU A 471 40.95 1.64 -16.18
N CYS A 472 39.91 1.93 -16.96
CA CYS A 472 39.71 3.25 -17.57
C CYS A 472 39.48 4.35 -16.52
N VAL A 473 38.68 4.08 -15.49
CA VAL A 473 38.33 5.08 -14.46
C VAL A 473 39.52 5.33 -13.53
N LEU A 474 40.30 4.29 -13.20
CA LEU A 474 41.53 4.41 -12.42
C LEU A 474 42.67 5.06 -13.22
N GLY A 475 42.61 5.04 -14.55
CA GLY A 475 43.70 5.50 -15.41
C GLY A 475 44.94 4.59 -15.35
N VAL A 476 44.74 3.30 -15.04
CA VAL A 476 45.83 2.33 -14.86
C VAL A 476 45.91 1.37 -16.04
N LYS A 477 47.13 1.02 -16.45
CA LYS A 477 47.40 0.03 -17.52
C LYS A 477 47.76 -1.35 -16.97
N ASP A 478 48.31 -1.40 -15.77
CA ASP A 478 48.74 -2.62 -15.10
C ASP A 478 47.94 -2.80 -13.79
N MET A 479 46.95 -3.68 -13.85
CA MET A 479 46.09 -3.96 -12.69
C MET A 479 46.83 -4.71 -11.58
N LYS A 480 47.86 -5.50 -11.89
CA LYS A 480 48.63 -6.21 -10.87
C LYS A 480 49.45 -5.22 -10.06
N LYS A 481 50.09 -4.26 -10.73
CA LYS A 481 50.78 -3.15 -10.06
C LYS A 481 49.81 -2.31 -9.23
N PHE A 482 48.66 -1.94 -9.80
CA PHE A 482 47.63 -1.23 -9.04
C PHE A 482 47.18 -2.01 -7.80
N GLN A 483 46.98 -3.31 -7.90
CA GLN A 483 46.58 -4.14 -6.77
C GLN A 483 47.62 -4.11 -5.64
N GLN A 484 48.91 -4.18 -5.96
CA GLN A 484 49.97 -4.03 -4.94
C GLN A 484 49.95 -2.64 -4.27
N GLU A 485 49.71 -1.58 -5.05
CA GLU A 485 49.56 -0.21 -4.53
C GLU A 485 48.32 -0.08 -3.64
N TRP A 486 47.20 -0.70 -4.05
CA TRP A 486 45.97 -0.75 -3.28
C TRP A 486 46.12 -1.57 -1.99
N GLU A 487 46.80 -2.71 -2.02
CA GLU A 487 47.11 -3.51 -0.82
C GLU A 487 47.94 -2.68 0.18
N ASN A 488 48.97 -1.97 -0.31
CA ASN A 488 49.75 -1.05 0.52
C ASN A 488 48.91 0.10 1.09
N TYR A 489 47.93 0.61 0.34
CA TYR A 489 46.97 1.59 0.84
C TYR A 489 46.09 1.00 1.96
N VAL A 490 45.51 -0.19 1.75
CA VAL A 490 44.68 -0.88 2.74
C VAL A 490 45.45 -1.15 4.02
N MET A 491 46.72 -1.56 3.91
CA MET A 491 47.58 -1.83 5.06
C MET A 491 47.79 -0.60 5.96
N LYS A 492 47.70 0.62 5.42
CA LYS A 492 47.81 1.88 6.15
C LYS A 492 46.50 2.35 6.80
N LEU A 493 45.35 1.83 6.39
CA LEU A 493 44.06 2.20 6.98
C LEU A 493 43.96 1.75 8.44
N SER A 494 43.20 2.46 9.26
CA SER A 494 42.86 2.04 10.62
C SER A 494 41.35 1.89 10.79
N PHE A 495 40.95 0.95 11.64
CA PHE A 495 39.60 0.84 12.17
C PHE A 495 39.75 1.00 13.69
N PRO A 496 39.14 2.04 14.30
CA PRO A 496 39.26 2.33 15.72
C PRO A 496 38.83 1.19 16.65
#